data_AF-A0A1F2TBF4-F1
#
_entry.id   AF-A0A1F2TBF4-F1
#
_cell.length_a   1.000
_cell.length_b   1.000
_cell.length_c   1.000
_cell.angle_alpha   90.00
_cell.angle_beta   90.00
_cell.angle_gamma   90.00
#
_symmetry.space_group_name_H-M   'P 1'
#
loop_
_entity.id
_entity.type
_entity.pdbx_description
1 polymer ?
#
loop_
_entity_poly.entity_id
_entity_poly.type
_entity_poly.pdbx_seq_one_letter_code
_entity_poly.pdbx_strand_id
1 'polypeptide(L)'
;MKIHEYQAKAILARHGVPVPHGEVASHASEVGEIARRLGGAVVVVKAQIHAGGRGKGGGVKLARSADEAVQIAGAMIGMTLVTHQTGPEGRIVRRVLIEEGLQMQRELYLSLVLDRRSGKPVMMASAAGGMDIEEVAAKTPEKIVRVYIDPGVGIVPFEARQLGFGIGLDGPQVNKFVKVASALYEAFVATDASLVEINPLVVTQAGDLLALDAKMTFDDNALYRHTDLRDLRDLDEEDPLEIEASKFNLNYIHLDGNIGCMVNGAGLAMATMDIIKLAGGEPANFLDVGGGANAEQIRSAFKILMSDKNVKAVLINIFGGILRCDVLAQGVIAAVQELGVPVPIVIRMEGTNVDEGKRLLHESGMNFTTADAMDEAATEVVRLAGEP
;
A
#
# COMPACT_ATOMS: atom_id res chain seq x y z
N MET A 1 5.11 0.20 4.19
CA MET A 1 4.80 1.64 4.09
C MET A 1 5.19 2.17 2.73
N LYS A 2 4.30 2.90 2.05
CA LYS A 2 4.55 3.55 0.75
C LYS A 2 4.99 5.00 0.95
N ILE A 3 5.69 5.56 -0.03
CA ILE A 3 6.08 6.98 -0.07
C ILE A 3 5.84 7.57 -1.47
N HIS A 4 5.81 8.90 -1.55
CA HIS A 4 5.68 9.64 -2.81
C HIS A 4 6.92 9.55 -3.69
N GLU A 5 6.75 9.79 -5.00
CA GLU A 5 7.84 9.79 -5.99
C GLU A 5 8.98 10.75 -5.60
N TYR A 6 8.65 11.97 -5.16
CA TYR A 6 9.69 12.95 -4.78
C TYR A 6 10.54 12.46 -3.59
N GLN A 7 9.94 11.74 -2.64
CA GLN A 7 10.64 11.15 -1.49
C GLN A 7 11.52 9.98 -1.94
N ALA A 8 10.98 9.10 -2.79
CA ALA A 8 11.71 7.98 -3.37
C ALA A 8 12.94 8.50 -4.14
N LYS A 9 12.78 9.52 -4.99
CA LYS A 9 13.89 10.16 -5.71
C LYS A 9 14.94 10.76 -4.78
N ALA A 10 14.53 11.43 -3.70
CA ALA A 10 15.46 11.98 -2.72
C ALA A 10 16.27 10.89 -1.99
N ILE A 11 15.67 9.72 -1.71
CA ILE A 11 16.38 8.56 -1.17
C ILE A 11 17.36 8.00 -2.22
N LEU A 12 16.87 7.71 -3.42
CA LEU A 12 17.67 7.13 -4.50
C LEU A 12 18.87 8.03 -4.88
N ALA A 13 18.67 9.34 -4.94
CA ALA A 13 19.74 10.31 -5.20
C ALA A 13 20.83 10.29 -4.12
N ARG A 14 20.46 10.13 -2.83
CA ARG A 14 21.44 10.00 -1.72
C ARG A 14 22.30 8.76 -1.84
N HIS A 15 21.80 7.69 -2.47
CA HIS A 15 22.54 6.47 -2.78
C HIS A 15 23.25 6.50 -4.14
N GLY A 16 23.18 7.61 -4.89
CA GLY A 16 23.89 7.78 -6.15
C GLY A 16 23.15 7.28 -7.38
N VAL A 17 21.84 6.99 -7.29
CA VAL A 17 20.99 6.79 -8.47
C VAL A 17 20.70 8.17 -9.08
N PRO A 18 21.03 8.40 -10.37
CA PRO A 18 20.73 9.67 -11.01
C PRO A 18 19.22 9.87 -11.15
N VAL A 19 18.74 11.04 -10.74
CA VAL A 19 17.35 11.48 -10.88
C VAL A 19 17.34 12.86 -11.57
N PRO A 20 16.28 13.22 -12.28
CA PRO A 20 16.18 14.57 -12.84
C PRO A 20 16.02 15.61 -11.72
N HIS A 21 16.42 16.85 -11.99
CA HIS A 21 16.21 17.95 -11.05
C HIS A 21 14.73 18.27 -10.94
N GLY A 22 14.22 18.34 -9.71
CA GLY A 22 12.84 18.72 -9.46
C GLY A 22 12.59 19.17 -8.03
N GLU A 23 11.51 19.91 -7.83
CA GLU A 23 11.06 20.40 -6.54
C GLU A 23 9.55 20.17 -6.37
N VAL A 24 9.13 19.91 -5.14
CA VAL A 24 7.71 19.72 -4.80
C VAL A 24 7.06 21.07 -4.51
N ALA A 25 5.81 21.24 -4.93
CA ALA A 25 4.97 22.38 -4.62
C ALA A 25 3.63 21.91 -4.04
N SER A 26 3.19 22.59 -2.98
CA SER A 26 1.85 22.37 -2.39
C SER A 26 0.85 23.43 -2.84
N HIS A 27 1.32 24.53 -3.42
CA HIS A 27 0.48 25.60 -3.95
C HIS A 27 0.95 26.00 -5.35
N ALA A 28 -0.01 26.32 -6.22
CA ALA A 28 0.28 26.76 -7.58
C ALA A 28 1.16 28.03 -7.64
N SER A 29 1.12 28.88 -6.60
CA SER A 29 1.95 30.08 -6.50
C SER A 29 3.46 29.80 -6.43
N GLU A 30 3.86 28.63 -5.94
CA GLU A 30 5.27 28.23 -5.82
C GLU A 30 5.84 27.74 -7.17
N VAL A 31 4.97 27.21 -8.04
CA VAL A 31 5.34 26.48 -9.26
C VAL A 31 6.06 27.36 -10.28
N GLY A 32 5.65 28.62 -10.42
CA GLY A 32 6.24 29.53 -11.40
C GLY A 32 7.71 29.86 -11.09
N GLU A 33 8.09 29.91 -9.81
CA GLU A 33 9.48 30.10 -9.39
C GLU A 33 10.31 28.83 -9.58
N ILE A 34 9.76 27.68 -9.18
CA ILE A 34 10.40 26.38 -9.37
C ILE A 34 10.68 26.13 -10.85
N ALA A 35 9.68 26.32 -11.72
CA ALA A 35 9.83 26.13 -13.15
C ALA A 35 10.95 27.01 -13.74
N ARG A 36 11.07 28.26 -13.29
CA ARG A 36 12.16 29.16 -13.70
C ARG A 36 13.53 28.70 -13.22
N ARG A 37 13.66 28.17 -11.99
CA ARG A 37 14.92 27.59 -11.48
C ARG A 37 15.36 26.37 -12.28
N LEU A 38 14.42 25.58 -12.77
CA LEU A 38 14.65 24.41 -13.62
C LEU A 38 14.88 24.76 -15.11
N GLY A 39 15.07 26.04 -15.44
CA GLY A 39 15.38 26.50 -16.80
C GLY A 39 14.18 27.02 -17.59
N GLY A 40 12.95 26.88 -17.09
CA GLY A 40 11.73 27.57 -17.55
C GLY A 40 11.17 27.22 -18.92
N ALA A 41 11.95 26.55 -19.79
CA ALA A 41 11.57 26.27 -21.18
C ALA A 41 10.62 25.08 -21.31
N VAL A 42 10.91 23.97 -20.63
CA VAL A 42 10.04 22.79 -20.58
C VAL A 42 10.19 22.14 -19.21
N VAL A 43 9.07 21.94 -18.51
CA VAL A 43 9.01 21.22 -17.24
C VAL A 43 7.88 20.20 -17.27
N VAL A 44 7.93 19.23 -16.37
CA VAL A 44 6.86 18.24 -16.19
C VAL A 44 6.22 18.46 -14.82
N VAL A 45 4.90 18.54 -14.78
CA VAL A 45 4.10 18.63 -13.55
C VAL A 45 3.50 17.26 -13.26
N LYS A 46 3.82 16.68 -12.11
CA LYS A 46 3.44 15.32 -11.71
C LYS A 46 2.69 15.32 -10.38
N ALA A 47 1.44 14.87 -10.39
CA ALA A 47 0.64 14.61 -9.20
C ALA A 47 1.38 13.64 -8.27
N GLN A 48 1.45 13.97 -6.98
CA GLN A 48 2.04 13.10 -5.98
C GLN A 48 0.93 12.40 -5.21
N ILE A 49 0.73 11.13 -5.56
CA ILE A 49 -0.11 10.15 -4.87
C ILE A 49 0.67 8.83 -4.83
N HIS A 50 0.34 7.92 -3.92
CA HIS A 50 1.05 6.64 -3.77
C HIS A 50 0.75 5.63 -4.89
N ALA A 51 -0.29 5.86 -5.68
CA ALA A 51 -0.71 4.99 -6.77
C ALA A 51 0.03 5.26 -8.08
N GLY A 52 0.25 4.20 -8.86
CA GLY A 52 0.82 4.26 -10.21
C GLY A 52 -0.22 4.62 -11.28
N GLY A 53 0.19 4.65 -12.55
CA GLY A 53 -0.72 4.94 -13.67
C GLY A 53 -1.18 6.39 -13.79
N ARG A 54 -0.54 7.31 -13.06
CA ARG A 54 -0.86 8.75 -12.99
C ARG A 54 -0.90 9.41 -14.37
N GLY A 55 -0.01 9.04 -15.29
CA GLY A 55 0.01 9.57 -16.66
C GLY A 55 -1.29 9.31 -17.41
N LYS A 56 -1.83 8.08 -17.35
CA LYS A 56 -3.12 7.73 -17.98
C LYS A 56 -4.31 8.45 -17.30
N GLY A 57 -4.20 8.72 -16.00
CA GLY A 57 -5.20 9.49 -15.24
C GLY A 57 -5.08 11.02 -15.38
N GLY A 58 -4.17 11.54 -16.21
CA GLY A 58 -3.98 12.98 -16.38
C GLY A 58 -3.18 13.67 -15.26
N GLY A 59 -2.57 12.90 -14.36
CA GLY A 59 -1.71 13.35 -13.28
C GLY A 59 -0.26 13.61 -13.68
N VAL A 60 0.10 13.49 -14.96
CA VAL A 60 1.44 13.86 -15.48
C VAL A 60 1.25 14.70 -16.74
N LYS A 61 1.73 15.94 -16.73
CA LYS A 61 1.58 16.88 -17.86
C LYS A 61 2.86 17.66 -18.11
N LEU A 62 3.17 17.87 -19.38
CA LEU A 62 4.28 18.71 -19.82
C LEU A 62 3.82 20.16 -19.92
N ALA A 63 4.64 21.09 -19.43
CA ALA A 63 4.46 22.53 -19.55
C ALA A 63 5.62 23.14 -20.34
N ARG A 64 5.34 24.07 -21.24
CA ARG A 64 6.31 24.76 -22.12
C ARG A 64 6.63 26.18 -21.66
N SER A 65 6.16 26.56 -20.47
CA SER A 65 6.50 27.81 -19.81
C SER A 65 6.20 27.70 -18.30
N ALA A 66 6.75 28.63 -17.52
CA ALA A 66 6.44 28.74 -16.10
C ALA A 66 4.94 29.04 -15.86
N ASP A 67 4.33 29.87 -16.70
CA ASP A 67 2.90 30.21 -16.60
C ASP A 67 2.01 29.00 -16.89
N GLU A 68 2.35 28.21 -17.91
CA GLU A 68 1.64 26.96 -18.22
C GLU A 68 1.79 25.95 -17.08
N ALA A 69 2.97 25.87 -16.45
CA ALA A 69 3.19 25.02 -15.28
C ALA A 69 2.30 25.42 -14.10
N VAL A 70 2.17 26.73 -13.83
CA VAL A 70 1.26 27.27 -12.80
C VAL A 70 -0.20 26.91 -13.10
N GLN A 71 -0.64 27.06 -14.35
CA GLN A 71 -2.00 26.71 -14.76
C GLN A 71 -2.28 25.21 -14.58
N ILE A 72 -1.36 24.36 -15.02
CA ILE A 72 -1.47 22.90 -14.88
C ILE A 72 -1.53 22.53 -13.40
N ALA A 73 -0.62 23.06 -12.57
CA ALA A 73 -0.61 22.77 -11.15
C ALA A 73 -1.87 23.27 -10.44
N GLY A 74 -2.39 24.45 -10.80
CA GLY A 74 -3.63 24.98 -10.25
C GLY A 74 -4.86 24.13 -10.58
N ALA A 75 -4.87 23.45 -11.73
CA ALA A 75 -5.91 22.48 -12.08
C ALA A 75 -5.68 21.10 -11.43
N MET A 76 -4.44 20.78 -11.05
CA MET A 76 -4.06 19.47 -10.54
C MET A 76 -4.18 19.39 -9.01
N ILE A 77 -3.74 20.42 -8.29
CA ILE A 77 -3.84 20.48 -6.82
C ILE A 77 -5.32 20.60 -6.43
N GLY A 78 -5.76 19.71 -5.55
CA GLY A 78 -7.14 19.58 -5.09
C GLY A 78 -8.01 18.69 -5.97
N MET A 79 -7.53 18.22 -7.13
CA MET A 79 -8.30 17.30 -7.97
C MET A 79 -8.28 15.88 -7.38
N THR A 80 -9.35 15.11 -7.60
CA THR A 80 -9.36 13.67 -7.37
C THR A 80 -8.77 12.96 -8.57
N LEU A 81 -7.60 12.36 -8.41
CA LEU A 81 -6.92 11.58 -9.43
C LEU A 81 -7.34 10.12 -9.33
N VAL A 82 -8.08 9.66 -10.34
CA VAL A 82 -8.45 8.26 -10.52
C VAL A 82 -7.43 7.58 -11.44
N THR A 83 -6.92 6.43 -11.00
CA THR A 83 -6.03 5.56 -11.75
C THR A 83 -6.56 4.13 -11.67
N HIS A 84 -6.02 3.23 -12.49
CA HIS A 84 -6.32 1.80 -12.38
C HIS A 84 -5.91 1.18 -11.03
N GLN A 85 -5.09 1.85 -10.20
CA GLN A 85 -4.63 1.37 -8.89
C GLN A 85 -5.35 2.02 -7.70
N THR A 86 -6.18 3.06 -7.91
CA THR A 86 -6.87 3.80 -6.83
C THR A 86 -8.35 3.51 -6.76
N GLY A 87 -8.88 2.56 -7.54
CA GLY A 87 -10.33 2.37 -7.64
C GLY A 87 -11.10 3.61 -8.12
N PRO A 88 -12.45 3.57 -8.08
CA PRO A 88 -13.31 4.69 -8.45
C PRO A 88 -13.21 5.90 -7.50
N GLU A 89 -12.79 5.69 -6.26
CA GLU A 89 -12.66 6.73 -5.23
C GLU A 89 -11.49 7.69 -5.49
N GLY A 90 -10.43 7.20 -6.14
CA GLY A 90 -9.25 8.00 -6.45
C GLY A 90 -8.48 8.48 -5.22
N ARG A 91 -7.57 9.43 -5.46
CA ARG A 91 -6.83 10.13 -4.39
C ARG A 91 -6.79 11.64 -4.66
N ILE A 92 -6.94 12.44 -3.62
CA ILE A 92 -6.87 13.89 -3.73
C ILE A 92 -5.42 14.29 -3.89
N VAL A 93 -5.10 14.97 -4.99
CA VAL A 93 -3.75 15.46 -5.24
C VAL A 93 -3.49 16.68 -4.38
N ARG A 94 -2.70 16.53 -3.32
CA ARG A 94 -2.38 17.62 -2.38
C ARG A 94 -1.11 18.38 -2.75
N ARG A 95 -0.24 17.77 -3.54
CA ARG A 95 1.06 18.31 -3.93
C ARG A 95 1.46 17.82 -5.32
N VAL A 96 2.31 18.57 -6.00
CA VAL A 96 2.84 18.23 -7.33
C VAL A 96 4.36 18.30 -7.31
N LEU A 97 5.01 17.42 -8.05
CA LEU A 97 6.44 17.48 -8.35
C LEU A 97 6.61 18.21 -9.69
N ILE A 98 7.42 19.27 -9.68
CA ILE A 98 7.84 19.98 -10.89
C ILE A 98 9.26 19.53 -11.22
N GLU A 99 9.46 19.02 -12.42
CA GLU A 99 10.71 18.40 -12.84
C GLU A 99 11.19 18.96 -14.18
N GLU A 100 12.50 19.00 -14.40
CA GLU A 100 13.09 19.41 -15.66
C GLU A 100 12.64 18.52 -16.84
N GLY A 101 12.45 19.12 -18.02
CA GLY A 101 12.18 18.37 -19.24
C GLY A 101 13.43 17.66 -19.76
N LEU A 102 13.35 16.35 -19.98
CA LEU A 102 14.46 15.55 -20.50
C LEU A 102 14.30 15.19 -21.98
N GLN A 103 15.41 15.22 -22.72
CA GLN A 103 15.50 14.64 -24.07
C GLN A 103 15.79 13.14 -23.99
N MET A 104 14.73 12.34 -24.06
CA MET A 104 14.77 10.90 -23.88
C MET A 104 14.96 10.20 -25.24
N GLN A 105 15.79 9.16 -25.26
CA GLN A 105 15.99 8.27 -26.39
C GLN A 105 15.22 6.96 -26.22
N ARG A 106 15.25 6.39 -25.01
CA ARG A 106 14.58 5.12 -24.67
C ARG A 106 14.05 5.16 -23.25
N GLU A 107 12.97 4.42 -23.03
CA GLU A 107 12.39 4.15 -21.72
C GLU A 107 12.60 2.67 -21.37
N LEU A 108 13.19 2.41 -20.22
CA LEU A 108 13.46 1.09 -19.70
C LEU A 108 12.70 0.88 -18.39
N TYR A 109 12.61 -0.36 -17.95
CA TYR A 109 12.08 -0.74 -16.65
C TYR A 109 13.21 -1.32 -15.79
N LEU A 110 13.26 -0.96 -14.51
CA LEU A 110 14.17 -1.55 -13.53
C LEU A 110 13.47 -1.67 -12.17
N SER A 111 13.48 -2.85 -11.56
CA SER A 111 12.96 -3.02 -10.21
C SER A 111 13.75 -4.04 -9.39
N LEU A 112 13.56 -3.98 -8.08
CA LEU A 112 14.16 -4.85 -7.09
C LEU A 112 13.11 -5.19 -6.03
N VAL A 113 12.87 -6.49 -5.82
CA VAL A 113 11.92 -7.04 -4.84
C VAL A 113 12.52 -8.25 -4.15
N LEU A 114 11.95 -8.66 -3.02
CA LEU A 114 12.26 -9.95 -2.39
C LEU A 114 11.43 -11.07 -3.04
N ASP A 115 12.06 -11.98 -3.79
CA ASP A 115 11.39 -13.16 -4.32
C ASP A 115 11.18 -14.19 -3.21
N ARG A 116 9.92 -14.36 -2.80
CA ARG A 116 9.54 -15.26 -1.70
C ARG A 116 9.85 -16.73 -2.00
N ARG A 117 9.91 -17.13 -3.27
CA ARG A 117 10.17 -18.52 -3.65
C ARG A 117 11.63 -18.90 -3.46
N SER A 118 12.55 -18.07 -3.93
CA SER A 118 13.99 -18.28 -3.78
C SER A 118 14.53 -17.77 -2.43
N GLY A 119 13.79 -16.91 -1.74
CA GLY A 119 14.24 -16.24 -0.53
C GLY A 119 15.38 -15.24 -0.80
N LYS A 120 15.45 -14.69 -2.02
CA LYS A 120 16.52 -13.80 -2.47
C LYS A 120 15.96 -12.49 -3.05
N PRO A 121 16.68 -11.37 -2.89
CA PRO A 121 16.42 -10.19 -3.71
C PRO A 121 16.55 -10.54 -5.19
N VAL A 122 15.56 -10.15 -6.00
CA VAL A 122 15.58 -10.31 -7.45
C VAL A 122 15.51 -8.95 -8.11
N MET A 123 16.52 -8.65 -8.93
CA MET A 123 16.51 -7.46 -9.77
C MET A 123 15.97 -7.83 -11.15
N MET A 124 15.00 -7.05 -11.63
CA MET A 124 14.34 -7.26 -12.91
C MET A 124 14.54 -6.03 -13.79
N ALA A 125 14.86 -6.25 -15.06
CA ALA A 125 14.97 -5.18 -16.04
C ALA A 125 14.26 -5.56 -17.33
N SER A 126 13.71 -4.57 -18.03
CA SER A 126 13.07 -4.78 -19.33
C SER A 126 13.29 -3.57 -20.24
N ALA A 127 13.37 -3.84 -21.56
CA ALA A 127 13.38 -2.80 -22.58
C ALA A 127 12.00 -2.17 -22.82
N ALA A 128 10.93 -2.74 -22.22
CA ALA A 128 9.58 -2.21 -22.27
C ALA A 128 9.29 -1.28 -21.07
N GLY A 129 10.01 -0.15 -20.99
CA GLY A 129 9.73 0.89 -20.00
C GLY A 129 8.49 1.71 -20.33
N GLY A 130 7.96 2.45 -19.35
CA GLY A 130 6.77 3.30 -19.51
C GLY A 130 5.45 2.50 -19.60
N MET A 131 5.52 1.19 -19.49
CA MET A 131 4.39 0.26 -19.53
C MET A 131 4.17 -0.40 -18.17
N ASP A 132 2.98 -0.97 -17.99
CA ASP A 132 2.64 -1.83 -16.87
C ASP A 132 3.48 -3.13 -16.97
N ILE A 133 4.30 -3.42 -15.95
CA ILE A 133 5.23 -4.56 -16.01
C ILE A 133 4.48 -5.89 -15.89
N GLU A 134 3.34 -5.90 -15.20
CA GLU A 134 2.44 -7.03 -15.09
C GLU A 134 1.89 -7.43 -16.46
N GLU A 135 1.55 -6.45 -17.31
CA GLU A 135 1.14 -6.69 -18.69
C GLU A 135 2.29 -7.28 -19.53
N VAL A 136 3.52 -6.76 -19.37
CA VAL A 136 4.70 -7.32 -20.04
C VAL A 136 4.97 -8.74 -19.58
N ALA A 137 4.83 -9.03 -18.28
CA ALA A 137 5.04 -10.37 -17.72
C ALA A 137 4.00 -11.37 -18.25
N ALA A 138 2.76 -10.95 -18.45
CA ALA A 138 1.70 -11.80 -18.97
C ALA A 138 1.82 -12.04 -20.49
N LYS A 139 2.15 -11.01 -21.28
CA LYS A 139 2.13 -11.07 -22.75
C LYS A 139 3.48 -11.40 -23.39
N THR A 140 4.57 -10.89 -22.82
CA THR A 140 5.94 -11.00 -23.36
C THR A 140 6.95 -11.24 -22.23
N PRO A 141 6.81 -12.34 -21.46
CA PRO A 141 7.65 -12.62 -20.29
C PRO A 141 9.15 -12.68 -20.60
N GLU A 142 9.51 -13.03 -21.83
CA GLU A 142 10.88 -13.10 -22.34
C GLU A 142 11.60 -11.74 -22.39
N LYS A 143 10.85 -10.62 -22.36
CA LYS A 143 11.44 -9.27 -22.29
C LYS A 143 11.92 -8.89 -20.90
N ILE A 144 11.57 -9.67 -19.88
CA ILE A 144 11.96 -9.40 -18.49
C ILE A 144 13.18 -10.23 -18.14
N VAL A 145 14.33 -9.58 -18.10
CA VAL A 145 15.60 -10.14 -17.67
C VAL A 145 15.67 -10.07 -16.15
N ARG A 146 16.12 -11.15 -15.51
CA ARG A 146 16.14 -11.26 -14.04
C ARG A 146 17.49 -11.75 -13.56
N VAL A 147 17.93 -11.24 -12.42
CA VAL A 147 19.06 -11.79 -11.66
C VAL A 147 18.67 -11.91 -10.19
N TYR A 148 18.93 -13.08 -9.62
CA TYR A 148 18.74 -13.38 -8.21
C TYR A 148 20.04 -13.11 -7.47
N ILE A 149 20.01 -12.18 -6.54
CA ILE A 149 21.19 -11.67 -5.85
C ILE A 149 21.39 -12.48 -4.57
N ASP A 150 22.62 -12.92 -4.32
CA ASP A 150 22.95 -13.58 -3.06
C ASP A 150 23.09 -12.56 -1.93
N PRO A 151 22.30 -12.62 -0.84
CA PRO A 151 22.36 -11.62 0.22
C PRO A 151 23.71 -11.55 0.94
N GLY A 152 24.49 -12.63 0.96
CA GLY A 152 25.79 -12.66 1.63
C GLY A 152 26.89 -11.92 0.87
N VAL A 153 26.72 -11.75 -0.44
CA VAL A 153 27.69 -11.10 -1.34
C VAL A 153 27.19 -9.73 -1.81
N GLY A 154 25.88 -9.58 -1.99
CA GLY A 154 25.27 -8.45 -2.65
C GLY A 154 25.36 -8.54 -4.18
N ILE A 155 24.85 -7.52 -4.86
CA ILE A 155 24.89 -7.46 -6.33
C ILE A 155 26.33 -7.33 -6.81
N VAL A 156 26.75 -8.22 -7.70
CA VAL A 156 28.11 -8.17 -8.27
C VAL A 156 28.09 -7.60 -9.69
N PRO A 157 29.17 -6.93 -10.14
CA PRO A 157 29.15 -6.19 -11.41
C PRO A 157 28.77 -7.03 -12.65
N PHE A 158 29.05 -8.34 -12.66
CA PHE A 158 28.68 -9.17 -13.81
C PHE A 158 27.16 -9.41 -13.90
N GLU A 159 26.46 -9.47 -12.77
CA GLU A 159 25.00 -9.61 -12.70
C GLU A 159 24.32 -8.36 -13.26
N ALA A 160 24.79 -7.19 -12.85
CA ALA A 160 24.30 -5.93 -13.40
C ALA A 160 24.62 -5.77 -14.90
N ARG A 161 25.79 -6.25 -15.35
CA ARG A 161 26.11 -6.30 -16.80
C ARG A 161 25.17 -7.24 -17.57
N GLN A 162 24.85 -8.40 -17.00
CA GLN A 162 23.91 -9.35 -17.61
C GLN A 162 22.54 -8.70 -17.84
N LEU A 163 22.02 -7.96 -16.85
CA LEU A 163 20.78 -7.19 -16.99
C LEU A 163 20.90 -6.13 -18.09
N GLY A 164 21.96 -5.30 -18.04
CA GLY A 164 22.16 -4.20 -18.98
C GLY A 164 22.26 -4.66 -20.44
N PHE A 165 23.05 -5.71 -20.72
CA PHE A 165 23.11 -6.29 -22.07
C PHE A 165 21.80 -6.97 -22.45
N GLY A 166 21.13 -7.63 -21.52
CA GLY A 166 19.85 -8.32 -21.76
C GLY A 166 18.71 -7.38 -22.17
N ILE A 167 18.75 -6.12 -21.75
CA ILE A 167 17.80 -5.07 -22.17
C ILE A 167 18.31 -4.21 -23.33
N GLY A 168 19.43 -4.59 -23.96
CA GLY A 168 19.95 -3.95 -25.16
C GLY A 168 20.68 -2.62 -24.93
N LEU A 169 21.32 -2.42 -23.78
CA LEU A 169 22.25 -1.31 -23.58
C LEU A 169 23.57 -1.56 -24.32
N ASP A 170 24.19 -0.48 -24.82
CA ASP A 170 25.54 -0.55 -25.39
C ASP A 170 26.63 -0.57 -24.28
N GLY A 171 27.90 -0.83 -24.65
CA GLY A 171 29.00 -0.95 -23.68
C GLY A 171 29.13 0.24 -22.71
N PRO A 172 29.21 1.49 -23.20
CA PRO A 172 29.22 2.68 -22.35
C PRO A 172 27.99 2.80 -21.43
N GLN A 173 26.79 2.55 -21.94
CA GLN A 173 25.55 2.59 -21.16
C GLN A 173 25.52 1.48 -20.11
N VAL A 174 26.00 0.28 -20.41
CA VAL A 174 26.12 -0.83 -19.45
C VAL A 174 27.01 -0.43 -18.27
N ASN A 175 28.12 0.27 -18.51
CA ASN A 175 28.98 0.75 -17.41
C ASN A 175 28.25 1.73 -16.49
N LYS A 176 27.39 2.59 -17.04
CA LYS A 176 26.54 3.50 -16.25
C LYS A 176 25.43 2.73 -15.54
N PHE A 177 24.78 1.79 -16.22
CA PHE A 177 23.74 0.95 -15.65
C PHE A 177 24.24 0.10 -14.48
N VAL A 178 25.47 -0.43 -14.54
CA VAL A 178 26.09 -1.15 -13.42
C VAL A 178 26.14 -0.29 -12.16
N LYS A 179 26.48 1.00 -12.29
CA LYS A 179 26.48 1.94 -11.16
C LYS A 179 25.06 2.17 -10.63
N VAL A 180 24.09 2.38 -11.53
CA VAL A 180 22.68 2.55 -11.17
C VAL A 180 22.13 1.33 -10.43
N ALA A 181 22.35 0.13 -10.97
CA ALA A 181 21.89 -1.12 -10.37
C ALA A 181 22.54 -1.37 -9.00
N SER A 182 23.84 -1.09 -8.86
CA SER A 182 24.54 -1.23 -7.57
C SER A 182 24.00 -0.25 -6.53
N ALA A 183 23.85 1.02 -6.89
CA ALA A 183 23.27 2.06 -6.04
C ALA A 183 21.81 1.74 -5.65
N LEU A 184 21.02 1.18 -6.57
CA LEU A 184 19.65 0.77 -6.32
C LEU A 184 19.58 -0.38 -5.29
N TYR A 185 20.49 -1.35 -5.41
CA TYR A 185 20.61 -2.45 -4.44
C TYR A 185 21.03 -1.93 -3.06
N GLU A 186 22.01 -1.04 -3.00
CA GLU A 186 22.43 -0.40 -1.76
C GLU A 186 21.28 0.35 -1.09
N ALA A 187 20.50 1.13 -1.85
CA ALA A 187 19.32 1.82 -1.34
C ALA A 187 18.27 0.84 -0.81
N PHE A 188 17.99 -0.24 -1.55
CA PHE A 188 17.02 -1.27 -1.16
C PHE A 188 17.39 -1.90 0.19
N VAL A 189 18.65 -2.32 0.35
CA VAL A 189 19.13 -2.96 1.60
C VAL A 189 19.19 -1.94 2.74
N ALA A 190 19.73 -0.74 2.50
CA ALA A 190 19.92 0.26 3.54
C ALA A 190 18.61 0.79 4.12
N THR A 191 17.53 0.75 3.35
CA THR A 191 16.21 1.27 3.77
C THR A 191 15.21 0.19 4.15
N ASP A 192 15.62 -1.09 4.15
CA ASP A 192 14.70 -2.23 4.30
C ASP A 192 13.49 -2.14 3.35
N ALA A 193 13.76 -1.77 2.11
CA ALA A 193 12.73 -1.72 1.08
C ALA A 193 12.22 -3.14 0.80
N SER A 194 10.91 -3.28 0.64
CA SER A 194 10.27 -4.49 0.12
C SER A 194 10.07 -4.42 -1.40
N LEU A 195 10.01 -3.20 -1.95
CA LEU A 195 9.93 -2.91 -3.38
C LEU A 195 10.68 -1.61 -3.67
N VAL A 196 11.51 -1.64 -4.70
CA VAL A 196 11.98 -0.44 -5.40
C VAL A 196 11.74 -0.63 -6.89
N GLU A 197 11.03 0.29 -7.51
CA GLU A 197 10.69 0.26 -8.93
C GLU A 197 11.01 1.61 -9.57
N ILE A 198 11.71 1.57 -10.71
CA ILE A 198 11.99 2.72 -11.56
C ILE A 198 11.33 2.45 -12.90
N ASN A 199 10.27 3.22 -13.20
CA ASN A 199 9.49 3.03 -14.42
C ASN A 199 8.90 4.35 -14.96
N PRO A 200 9.57 5.04 -15.91
CA PRO A 200 10.73 4.54 -16.65
C PRO A 200 12.09 4.91 -16.04
N LEU A 201 13.06 4.03 -16.25
CA LEU A 201 14.49 4.35 -16.26
C LEU A 201 14.83 4.85 -17.67
N VAL A 202 15.11 6.14 -17.81
CA VAL A 202 15.31 6.75 -19.13
C VAL A 202 16.76 6.69 -19.57
N VAL A 203 16.98 6.45 -20.85
CA VAL A 203 18.26 6.70 -21.53
C VAL A 203 18.15 8.04 -22.24
N THR A 204 18.98 9.01 -21.88
CA THR A 204 18.99 10.32 -22.53
C THR A 204 19.67 10.26 -23.90
N GLN A 205 19.52 11.30 -24.71
CA GLN A 205 20.30 11.45 -25.95
C GLN A 205 21.82 11.48 -25.73
N ALA A 206 22.28 11.88 -24.53
CA ALA A 206 23.69 11.82 -24.13
C ALA A 206 24.12 10.42 -23.65
N GLY A 207 23.19 9.45 -23.64
CA GLY A 207 23.42 8.08 -23.17
C GLY A 207 23.56 7.98 -21.66
N ASP A 208 23.04 8.93 -20.89
CA ASP A 208 22.92 8.84 -19.43
C ASP A 208 21.67 8.07 -19.02
N LEU A 209 21.70 7.46 -17.83
CA LEU A 209 20.56 6.75 -17.26
C LEU A 209 20.03 7.52 -16.05
N LEU A 210 18.73 7.84 -16.06
CA LEU A 210 18.08 8.56 -14.96
C LEU A 210 16.77 7.87 -14.58
N ALA A 211 16.48 7.83 -13.28
CA ALA A 211 15.20 7.37 -12.77
C ALA A 211 14.13 8.46 -12.94
N LEU A 212 13.40 8.42 -14.07
CA LEU A 212 12.38 9.43 -14.38
C LEU A 212 11.16 9.31 -13.46
N ASP A 213 10.81 8.11 -13.03
CA ASP A 213 9.79 7.86 -12.02
C ASP A 213 10.29 6.77 -11.09
N ALA A 214 9.93 6.86 -9.81
CA ALA A 214 10.35 5.92 -8.78
C ALA A 214 9.22 5.64 -7.80
N LYS A 215 9.00 4.35 -7.51
CA LYS A 215 8.11 3.87 -6.46
C LYS A 215 8.93 3.06 -5.47
N MET A 216 8.76 3.35 -4.19
CA MET A 216 9.38 2.60 -3.10
C MET A 216 8.32 2.17 -2.09
N THR A 217 8.48 0.97 -1.56
CA THR A 217 7.73 0.45 -0.41
C THR A 217 8.71 -0.16 0.57
N PHE A 218 8.51 0.11 1.86
CA PHE A 218 9.34 -0.41 2.94
C PHE A 218 8.64 -1.55 3.67
N ASP A 219 9.43 -2.43 4.28
CA ASP A 219 8.95 -3.40 5.26
C ASP A 219 8.51 -2.66 6.53
N ASP A 220 7.22 -2.75 6.85
CA ASP A 220 6.65 -2.11 8.05
C ASP A 220 7.30 -2.63 9.34
N ASN A 221 7.77 -3.87 9.35
CA ASN A 221 8.45 -4.46 10.50
C ASN A 221 9.85 -3.88 10.75
N ALA A 222 10.43 -3.16 9.79
CA ALA A 222 11.74 -2.54 9.92
C ALA A 222 11.66 -1.06 10.33
N LEU A 223 10.48 -0.43 10.33
CA LEU A 223 10.35 1.01 10.58
C LEU A 223 10.79 1.44 11.98
N TYR A 224 10.82 0.53 12.96
CA TYR A 224 11.31 0.86 14.31
C TYR A 224 12.78 1.30 14.34
N ARG A 225 13.58 0.88 13.35
CA ARG A 225 15.00 1.26 13.21
C ARG A 225 15.25 2.33 12.15
N HIS A 226 14.20 2.84 11.51
CA HIS A 226 14.25 3.86 10.46
C HIS A 226 13.32 5.02 10.78
N THR A 227 13.68 5.82 11.78
CA THR A 227 12.87 6.97 12.19
C THR A 227 12.70 8.00 11.07
N ASP A 228 13.75 8.21 10.27
CA ASP A 228 13.74 9.12 9.13
C ASP A 228 12.76 8.67 8.03
N LEU A 229 12.62 7.36 7.80
CA LEU A 229 11.65 6.83 6.86
C LEU A 229 10.23 6.89 7.43
N ARG A 230 10.05 6.56 8.71
CA ARG A 230 8.73 6.61 9.36
C ARG A 230 8.11 8.01 9.29
N ASP A 231 8.93 9.05 9.38
CA ASP A 231 8.49 10.45 9.30
C ASP A 231 8.04 10.85 7.88
N LEU A 232 8.29 10.01 6.86
CA LEU A 232 7.81 10.21 5.49
C LEU A 232 6.36 9.73 5.27
N ARG A 233 5.76 9.00 6.22
CA ARG A 233 4.40 8.44 6.11
C ARG A 233 3.40 9.56 5.85
N ASP A 234 2.66 9.45 4.75
CA ASP A 234 1.58 10.37 4.42
C ASP A 234 0.23 9.73 4.75
N LEU A 235 -0.37 10.16 5.87
CA LEU A 235 -1.69 9.69 6.31
C LEU A 235 -2.82 10.14 5.37
N ASP A 236 -2.62 11.17 4.55
CA ASP A 236 -3.65 11.60 3.58
C ASP A 236 -3.87 10.57 2.44
N GLU A 237 -2.97 9.60 2.29
CA GLU A 237 -3.04 8.56 1.26
C GLU A 237 -3.65 7.23 1.76
N GLU A 238 -3.93 7.13 3.06
CA GLU A 238 -4.44 5.94 3.75
C GLU A 238 -5.93 6.08 4.11
N ASP A 239 -6.62 4.96 4.32
CA ASP A 239 -8.02 5.00 4.76
C ASP A 239 -8.09 5.47 6.23
N PRO A 240 -8.97 6.44 6.58
CA PRO A 240 -9.12 6.94 7.95
C PRO A 240 -9.35 5.84 9.00
N LEU A 241 -10.08 4.78 8.64
CA LEU A 241 -10.37 3.66 9.54
C LEU A 241 -9.12 2.81 9.79
N GLU A 242 -8.30 2.59 8.76
CA GLU A 242 -7.00 1.91 8.89
C GLU A 242 -6.03 2.71 9.74
N ILE A 243 -6.04 4.04 9.62
CA ILE A 243 -5.23 4.94 10.46
C ILE A 243 -5.64 4.80 11.93
N GLU A 244 -6.93 4.90 12.24
CA GLU A 244 -7.43 4.74 13.61
C GLU A 244 -7.10 3.34 14.17
N ALA A 245 -7.26 2.28 13.38
CA ALA A 245 -6.90 0.92 13.75
C ALA A 245 -5.40 0.78 14.13
N SER A 246 -4.52 1.40 13.34
CA SER A 246 -3.08 1.33 13.56
C SER A 246 -2.63 1.90 14.91
N LYS A 247 -3.37 2.85 15.49
CA LYS A 247 -3.08 3.43 16.82
C LYS A 247 -3.22 2.41 17.96
N PHE A 248 -3.97 1.34 17.74
CA PHE A 248 -4.25 0.30 18.73
C PHE A 248 -3.60 -1.05 18.36
N ASN A 249 -2.68 -1.05 17.39
CA ASN A 249 -2.08 -2.27 16.83
C ASN A 249 -3.13 -3.25 16.30
N LEU A 250 -4.21 -2.74 15.70
CA LEU A 250 -5.22 -3.54 15.02
C LEU A 250 -4.91 -3.57 13.53
N ASN A 251 -4.93 -4.76 12.93
CA ASN A 251 -4.82 -4.89 11.48
C ASN A 251 -6.21 -4.81 10.89
N TYR A 252 -6.56 -3.67 10.31
CA TYR A 252 -7.85 -3.41 9.69
C TYR A 252 -7.65 -3.16 8.19
N ILE A 253 -8.56 -3.67 7.35
CA ILE A 253 -8.67 -3.32 5.93
C ILE A 253 -10.15 -3.12 5.64
N HIS A 254 -10.49 -1.97 5.07
CA HIS A 254 -11.86 -1.63 4.70
C HIS A 254 -12.26 -2.33 3.38
N LEU A 255 -13.50 -2.82 3.31
CA LEU A 255 -14.11 -3.46 2.14
C LEU A 255 -15.51 -2.88 1.90
N ASP A 256 -16.10 -3.15 0.74
CA ASP A 256 -17.38 -2.54 0.33
C ASP A 256 -18.65 -3.26 0.88
N GLY A 257 -18.49 -4.20 1.80
CA GLY A 257 -19.60 -5.00 2.32
C GLY A 257 -20.39 -4.35 3.45
N ASN A 258 -21.29 -5.14 4.05
CA ASN A 258 -22.19 -4.70 5.13
C ASN A 258 -22.10 -5.57 6.40
N ILE A 259 -21.27 -6.61 6.42
CA ILE A 259 -21.05 -7.46 7.59
C ILE A 259 -19.68 -7.17 8.19
N GLY A 260 -19.66 -6.51 9.34
CA GLY A 260 -18.44 -6.24 10.07
C GLY A 260 -17.84 -7.52 10.64
N CYS A 261 -16.53 -7.71 10.52
CA CYS A 261 -15.83 -8.87 11.08
C CYS A 261 -14.91 -8.43 12.22
N MET A 262 -14.84 -9.21 13.30
CA MET A 262 -13.83 -9.07 14.35
C MET A 262 -13.28 -10.45 14.71
N VAL A 263 -11.99 -10.67 14.45
CA VAL A 263 -11.40 -12.00 14.51
C VAL A 263 -10.00 -11.94 15.13
N ASN A 264 -9.55 -13.02 15.78
CA ASN A 264 -8.17 -13.13 16.23
C ASN A 264 -7.35 -14.04 15.32
N GLY A 265 -6.28 -13.50 14.75
CA GLY A 265 -5.38 -14.14 13.81
C GLY A 265 -5.78 -13.92 12.35
N ALA A 266 -4.85 -13.39 11.56
CA ALA A 266 -5.06 -13.06 10.15
C ALA A 266 -5.61 -14.22 9.29
N GLY A 267 -5.15 -15.46 9.53
CA GLY A 267 -5.66 -16.63 8.80
C GLY A 267 -7.14 -16.90 9.06
N LEU A 268 -7.58 -16.79 10.32
CA LEU A 268 -8.98 -16.97 10.70
C LEU A 268 -9.82 -15.77 10.22
N ALA A 269 -9.26 -14.56 10.24
CA ALA A 269 -9.94 -13.37 9.72
C ALA A 269 -10.27 -13.51 8.22
N MET A 270 -9.30 -13.97 7.41
CA MET A 270 -9.53 -14.30 6.00
C MET A 270 -10.59 -15.40 5.83
N ALA A 271 -10.48 -16.51 6.56
CA ALA A 271 -11.46 -17.58 6.49
C ALA A 271 -12.88 -17.14 6.90
N THR A 272 -12.98 -16.19 7.83
CA THR A 272 -14.27 -15.63 8.30
C THR A 272 -14.93 -14.76 7.22
N MET A 273 -14.15 -13.95 6.51
CA MET A 273 -14.65 -13.21 5.35
C MET A 273 -15.09 -14.16 4.24
N ASP A 274 -14.29 -15.18 3.94
CA ASP A 274 -14.59 -16.15 2.89
C ASP A 274 -15.89 -16.92 3.19
N ILE A 275 -16.09 -17.36 4.44
CA ILE A 275 -17.29 -18.11 4.79
C ILE A 275 -18.55 -17.23 4.86
N ILE A 276 -18.43 -15.95 5.22
CA ILE A 276 -19.53 -14.96 5.03
C ILE A 276 -19.91 -14.88 3.56
N LYS A 277 -18.90 -14.77 2.67
CA LYS A 277 -19.11 -14.69 1.22
C LYS A 277 -19.74 -15.96 0.66
N LEU A 278 -19.29 -17.14 1.13
CA LEU A 278 -19.88 -18.44 0.77
C LEU A 278 -21.32 -18.59 1.26
N ALA A 279 -21.68 -17.99 2.39
CA ALA A 279 -23.04 -17.93 2.90
C ALA A 279 -23.92 -16.88 2.18
N GLY A 280 -23.36 -16.13 1.21
CA GLY A 280 -24.08 -15.14 0.41
C GLY A 280 -24.07 -13.71 0.96
N GLY A 281 -23.25 -13.42 1.97
CA GLY A 281 -23.06 -12.07 2.50
C GLY A 281 -21.87 -11.32 1.92
N GLU A 282 -21.74 -10.05 2.30
CA GLU A 282 -20.62 -9.20 1.90
C GLU A 282 -19.84 -8.73 3.15
N PRO A 283 -18.60 -9.20 3.36
CA PRO A 283 -17.78 -8.71 4.47
C PRO A 283 -17.40 -7.24 4.27
N ALA A 284 -17.66 -6.40 5.28
CA ALA A 284 -17.36 -4.97 5.28
C ALA A 284 -15.90 -4.65 5.61
N ASN A 285 -15.19 -5.59 6.23
CA ASN A 285 -13.80 -5.38 6.61
C ASN A 285 -13.05 -6.70 6.88
N PHE A 286 -11.73 -6.63 6.77
CA PHE A 286 -10.81 -7.50 7.50
C PHE A 286 -10.46 -6.82 8.82
N LEU A 287 -10.49 -7.55 9.95
CA LEU A 287 -9.99 -7.06 11.22
C LEU A 287 -9.43 -8.19 12.07
N ASP A 288 -8.11 -8.14 12.26
CA ASP A 288 -7.38 -9.00 13.19
C ASP A 288 -7.02 -8.23 14.46
N VAL A 289 -7.61 -8.65 15.60
CA VAL A 289 -7.34 -8.09 16.93
C VAL A 289 -6.13 -8.72 17.64
N GLY A 290 -5.51 -9.74 17.04
CA GLY A 290 -4.38 -10.49 17.58
C GLY A 290 -4.79 -11.56 18.61
N GLY A 291 -3.90 -12.53 18.85
CA GLY A 291 -4.17 -13.70 19.70
C GLY A 291 -4.32 -13.40 21.21
N GLY A 292 -3.91 -12.21 21.66
CA GLY A 292 -3.94 -11.77 23.05
C GLY A 292 -4.77 -10.51 23.28
N ALA A 293 -5.79 -10.29 22.45
CA ALA A 293 -6.61 -9.08 22.47
C ALA A 293 -7.13 -8.76 23.89
N ASN A 294 -6.92 -7.52 24.32
CA ASN A 294 -7.41 -7.02 25.61
C ASN A 294 -8.72 -6.22 25.45
N ALA A 295 -9.32 -5.82 26.58
CA ALA A 295 -10.59 -5.07 26.57
C ALA A 295 -10.52 -3.71 25.84
N GLU A 296 -9.38 -3.03 25.87
CA GLU A 296 -9.18 -1.76 25.15
C GLU A 296 -9.16 -1.98 23.65
N GLN A 297 -8.44 -3.01 23.18
CA GLN A 297 -8.41 -3.38 21.76
C GLN A 297 -9.79 -3.78 21.24
N ILE A 298 -10.56 -4.56 22.00
CA ILE A 298 -11.94 -4.93 21.65
C ILE A 298 -12.83 -3.68 21.53
N ARG A 299 -12.72 -2.74 22.48
CA ARG A 299 -13.47 -1.48 22.45
C ARG A 299 -13.13 -0.64 21.23
N SER A 300 -11.83 -0.47 20.96
CA SER A 300 -11.36 0.28 19.78
C SER A 300 -11.79 -0.38 18.48
N ALA A 301 -11.74 -1.71 18.40
CA ALA A 301 -12.23 -2.50 17.28
C ALA A 301 -13.72 -2.23 17.01
N PHE A 302 -14.57 -2.26 18.04
CA PHE A 302 -15.97 -1.88 17.89
C PHE A 302 -16.17 -0.44 17.45
N LYS A 303 -15.41 0.51 18.01
CA LYS A 303 -15.50 1.92 17.61
C LYS A 303 -15.19 2.10 16.12
N ILE A 304 -14.22 1.37 15.60
CA ILE A 304 -13.86 1.38 14.16
C ILE A 304 -14.99 0.78 13.35
N LEU A 305 -15.47 -0.42 13.68
CA LEU A 305 -16.59 -1.07 12.98
C LEU A 305 -17.84 -0.19 12.93
N MET A 306 -18.17 0.49 14.04
CA MET A 306 -19.37 1.35 14.12
C MET A 306 -19.21 2.71 13.45
N SER A 307 -17.98 3.09 13.09
CA SER A 307 -17.75 4.32 12.31
C SER A 307 -18.01 4.11 10.81
N ASP A 308 -18.00 2.86 10.35
CA ASP A 308 -18.51 2.49 9.03
C ASP A 308 -20.04 2.39 9.05
N LYS A 309 -20.70 3.20 8.20
CA LYS A 309 -22.15 3.28 8.10
C LYS A 309 -22.77 2.12 7.30
N ASN A 310 -21.94 1.40 6.54
CA ASN A 310 -22.37 0.26 5.74
C ASN A 310 -22.62 -0.97 6.60
N VAL A 311 -21.96 -1.08 7.76
CA VAL A 311 -22.12 -2.20 8.69
C VAL A 311 -23.56 -2.30 9.20
N LYS A 312 -24.22 -3.43 8.91
CA LYS A 312 -25.58 -3.81 9.33
C LYS A 312 -25.63 -4.96 10.32
N ALA A 313 -24.58 -5.78 10.38
CA ALA A 313 -24.40 -6.83 11.37
C ALA A 313 -22.92 -7.05 11.64
N VAL A 314 -22.57 -7.64 12.78
CA VAL A 314 -21.17 -7.97 13.12
C VAL A 314 -21.03 -9.46 13.41
N LEU A 315 -20.02 -10.10 12.80
CA LEU A 315 -19.56 -11.43 13.17
C LEU A 315 -18.27 -11.33 13.98
N ILE A 316 -18.34 -11.75 15.24
CA ILE A 316 -17.19 -11.95 16.12
C ILE A 316 -16.84 -13.43 16.08
N ASN A 317 -15.65 -13.76 15.57
CA ASN A 317 -15.17 -15.14 15.51
C ASN A 317 -13.84 -15.25 16.25
N ILE A 318 -13.86 -15.76 17.47
CA ILE A 318 -12.67 -15.84 18.32
C ILE A 318 -12.35 -17.28 18.67
N PHE A 319 -11.16 -17.73 18.27
CA PHE A 319 -10.60 -18.99 18.76
C PHE A 319 -9.73 -18.70 19.98
N GLY A 320 -10.26 -18.97 21.18
CA GLY A 320 -9.63 -18.74 22.47
C GLY A 320 -8.44 -19.66 22.69
N GLY A 321 -7.24 -19.14 22.42
CA GLY A 321 -5.98 -19.71 22.88
C GLY A 321 -5.67 -19.25 24.31
N ILE A 322 -4.93 -18.14 24.41
CA ILE A 322 -4.58 -17.53 25.71
C ILE A 322 -5.77 -16.74 26.29
N LEU A 323 -6.59 -16.13 25.44
CA LEU A 323 -7.78 -15.38 25.83
C LEU A 323 -8.92 -16.34 26.22
N ARG A 324 -9.42 -16.21 27.46
CA ARG A 324 -10.59 -16.96 27.94
C ARG A 324 -11.89 -16.37 27.37
N CYS A 325 -12.84 -17.24 27.02
CA CYS A 325 -14.12 -16.84 26.43
C CYS A 325 -14.98 -15.99 27.38
N ASP A 326 -14.91 -16.22 28.70
CA ASP A 326 -15.66 -15.42 29.68
C ASP A 326 -15.13 -13.97 29.77
N VAL A 327 -13.81 -13.78 29.64
CA VAL A 327 -13.19 -12.44 29.59
C VAL A 327 -13.54 -11.72 28.29
N LEU A 328 -13.53 -12.43 27.16
CA LEU A 328 -14.00 -11.90 25.88
C LEU A 328 -15.46 -11.44 25.98
N ALA A 329 -16.35 -12.29 26.49
CA ALA A 329 -17.77 -11.99 26.65
C ALA A 329 -17.98 -10.71 27.48
N GLN A 330 -17.30 -10.58 28.63
CA GLN A 330 -17.34 -9.37 29.44
C GLN A 330 -16.87 -8.12 28.68
N GLY A 331 -15.78 -8.23 27.93
CA GLY A 331 -15.25 -7.14 27.11
C GLY A 331 -16.22 -6.71 26.02
N VAL A 332 -16.86 -7.66 25.33
CA VAL A 332 -17.86 -7.41 24.29
C VAL A 332 -19.11 -6.75 24.89
N ILE A 333 -19.66 -7.28 25.98
CA ILE A 333 -20.81 -6.71 26.68
C ILE A 333 -20.53 -5.26 27.09
N ALA A 334 -19.38 -5.01 27.70
CA ALA A 334 -18.98 -3.67 28.12
C ALA A 334 -18.86 -2.70 26.94
N ALA A 335 -18.22 -3.13 25.84
CA ALA A 335 -18.07 -2.31 24.64
C ALA A 335 -19.42 -1.97 24.00
N VAL A 336 -20.32 -2.96 23.87
CA VAL A 336 -21.66 -2.76 23.30
C VAL A 336 -22.50 -1.81 24.15
N GLN A 337 -22.45 -1.96 25.48
CA GLN A 337 -23.18 -1.10 26.41
C GLN A 337 -22.69 0.35 26.39
N GLU A 338 -21.38 0.54 26.31
CA GLU A 338 -20.77 1.87 26.30
C GLU A 338 -21.00 2.61 24.97
N LEU A 339 -20.86 1.90 23.84
CA LEU A 339 -20.93 2.50 22.52
C LEU A 339 -22.36 2.57 21.96
N GLY A 340 -23.31 1.85 22.56
CA GLY A 340 -24.70 1.80 22.08
C GLY A 340 -24.81 1.17 20.70
N VAL A 341 -24.21 -0.02 20.52
CA VAL A 341 -24.18 -0.72 19.22
C VAL A 341 -25.60 -1.10 18.78
N PRO A 342 -26.10 -0.57 17.64
CA PRO A 342 -27.49 -0.75 17.23
C PRO A 342 -27.72 -1.99 16.35
N VAL A 343 -26.64 -2.64 15.89
CA VAL A 343 -26.70 -3.76 14.94
C VAL A 343 -26.66 -5.11 15.67
N PRO A 344 -27.27 -6.16 15.10
CA PRO A 344 -27.14 -7.52 15.61
C PRO A 344 -25.69 -8.01 15.58
N ILE A 345 -25.31 -8.77 16.59
CA ILE A 345 -23.95 -9.32 16.73
C ILE A 345 -24.04 -10.83 16.86
N VAL A 346 -23.43 -11.54 15.91
CA VAL A 346 -23.23 -12.99 15.97
C VAL A 346 -21.86 -13.28 16.55
N ILE A 347 -21.79 -14.14 17.55
CA ILE A 347 -20.57 -14.47 18.27
C ILE A 347 -20.33 -15.97 18.19
N ARG A 348 -19.24 -16.33 17.54
CA ARG A 348 -18.68 -17.68 17.61
C ARG A 348 -17.39 -17.62 18.41
N MET A 349 -17.33 -18.38 19.49
CA MET A 349 -16.12 -18.48 20.30
C MET A 349 -15.84 -19.90 20.73
N GLU A 350 -14.57 -20.26 20.76
CA GLU A 350 -14.07 -21.56 21.22
C GLU A 350 -12.99 -21.38 22.28
N GLY A 351 -12.78 -22.40 23.10
CA GLY A 351 -11.65 -22.46 24.03
C GLY A 351 -12.06 -22.48 25.49
N THR A 352 -11.19 -21.94 26.34
CA THR A 352 -11.36 -22.01 27.80
C THR A 352 -12.58 -21.20 28.24
N ASN A 353 -13.45 -21.82 29.06
CA ASN A 353 -14.69 -21.23 29.61
C ASN A 353 -15.71 -20.78 28.56
N VAL A 354 -15.79 -21.48 27.43
CA VAL A 354 -16.78 -21.20 26.37
C VAL A 354 -18.21 -21.19 26.91
N ASP A 355 -18.59 -22.17 27.74
CA ASP A 355 -19.94 -22.27 28.30
C ASP A 355 -20.30 -21.08 29.19
N GLU A 356 -19.35 -20.65 30.03
CA GLU A 356 -19.51 -19.48 30.89
C GLU A 356 -19.59 -18.18 30.07
N GLY A 357 -18.77 -18.05 29.03
CA GLY A 357 -18.86 -16.93 28.10
C GLY A 357 -20.24 -16.85 27.41
N LYS A 358 -20.77 -17.99 26.93
CA LYS A 358 -22.09 -18.05 26.29
C LYS A 358 -23.19 -17.69 27.29
N ARG A 359 -23.08 -18.16 28.53
CA ARG A 359 -24.00 -17.81 29.62
C ARG A 359 -24.02 -16.30 29.88
N LEU A 360 -22.85 -15.66 29.97
CA LEU A 360 -22.72 -14.22 30.17
C LEU A 360 -23.36 -13.41 29.03
N LEU A 361 -23.14 -13.82 27.77
CA LEU A 361 -23.74 -13.16 26.61
C LEU A 361 -25.27 -13.27 26.64
N HIS A 362 -25.82 -14.46 26.94
CA HIS A 362 -27.26 -14.67 27.03
C HIS A 362 -27.90 -13.87 28.19
N GLU A 363 -27.27 -13.84 29.37
CA GLU A 363 -27.77 -13.11 30.54
C GLU A 363 -27.70 -11.58 30.40
N SER A 364 -26.90 -11.06 29.46
CA SER A 364 -26.76 -9.62 29.24
C SER A 364 -28.04 -8.93 28.73
N GLY A 365 -28.98 -9.70 28.14
CA GLY A 365 -30.20 -9.16 27.52
C GLY A 365 -29.96 -8.32 26.26
N MET A 366 -28.73 -8.30 25.74
CA MET A 366 -28.37 -7.61 24.50
C MET A 366 -28.64 -8.47 23.27
N ASN A 367 -28.59 -7.88 22.07
CA ASN A 367 -28.87 -8.54 20.80
C ASN A 367 -27.67 -9.38 20.31
N PHE A 368 -27.31 -10.40 21.11
CA PHE A 368 -26.27 -11.37 20.80
C PHE A 368 -26.88 -12.69 20.34
N THR A 369 -26.37 -13.23 19.24
CA THR A 369 -26.62 -14.61 18.83
C THR A 369 -25.33 -15.40 18.94
N THR A 370 -25.31 -16.50 19.69
CA THR A 370 -24.15 -17.39 19.78
C THR A 370 -24.26 -18.52 18.77
N ALA A 371 -23.15 -18.87 18.11
CA ALA A 371 -23.06 -20.03 17.22
C ALA A 371 -21.94 -20.97 17.66
N ASP A 372 -22.10 -22.26 17.38
CA ASP A 372 -21.11 -23.30 17.70
C ASP A 372 -20.12 -23.45 16.54
N ALA A 373 -20.66 -23.60 15.34
CA ALA A 373 -19.88 -23.76 14.13
C ALA A 373 -19.73 -22.47 13.33
N MET A 374 -18.70 -22.42 12.48
CA MET A 374 -18.36 -21.23 11.70
C MET A 374 -19.36 -20.97 10.57
N ASP A 375 -19.89 -22.04 9.96
CA ASP A 375 -20.93 -22.02 8.93
C ASP A 375 -22.29 -21.59 9.49
N GLU A 376 -22.65 -22.04 10.70
CA GLU A 376 -23.81 -21.52 11.43
C GLU A 376 -23.67 -20.02 11.70
N ALA A 377 -22.51 -19.58 12.20
CA ALA A 377 -22.26 -18.18 12.51
C ALA A 377 -22.37 -17.29 11.25
N ALA A 378 -21.84 -17.77 10.13
CA ALA A 378 -21.91 -17.08 8.84
C ALA A 378 -23.35 -17.01 8.31
N THR A 379 -24.07 -18.13 8.31
CA THR A 379 -25.47 -18.18 7.86
C THR A 379 -26.35 -17.24 8.66
N GLU A 380 -26.15 -17.20 9.97
CA GLU A 380 -26.93 -16.38 10.88
C GLU A 380 -26.60 -14.88 10.75
N VAL A 381 -25.33 -14.51 10.62
CA VAL A 381 -24.97 -13.09 10.45
C VAL A 381 -25.48 -12.54 9.13
N VAL A 382 -25.45 -13.35 8.06
CA VAL A 382 -26.01 -12.98 6.75
C VAL A 382 -27.52 -12.78 6.85
N ARG A 383 -28.23 -13.71 7.51
CA ARG A 383 -29.67 -13.59 7.75
C ARG A 383 -30.03 -12.33 8.52
N LEU A 384 -29.20 -11.94 9.50
CA LEU A 384 -29.40 -10.76 10.35
C LEU A 384 -29.00 -9.44 9.66
N ALA A 385 -28.02 -9.46 8.76
CA ALA A 385 -27.61 -8.29 7.99
C ALA A 385 -28.67 -7.82 6.98
N GLY A 386 -29.49 -8.76 6.47
CA GLY A 386 -30.48 -8.49 5.43
C GLY A 386 -29.90 -8.60 4.02
N GLU A 387 -30.71 -8.29 3.00
CA GLU A 387 -30.20 -8.20 1.62
C GLU A 387 -29.14 -7.07 1.53
N PRO A 388 -28.04 -7.30 0.79
CA PRO A 388 -26.96 -6.32 0.64
C PRO A 388 -27.39 -4.99 0.02
#